data_AF-A0A848D3Q1-F1
#
_entry.id   AF-A0A848D3Q1-F1
#
_cell.length_a   1.000
_cell.length_b   1.000
_cell.length_c   1.000
_cell.angle_alpha   90.00
_cell.angle_beta   90.00
_cell.angle_gamma   90.00
#
_symmetry.space_group_name_H-M   'P 1'
#
loop_
_entity.id
_entity.type
_entity.pdbx_description
1 polymer ?
#
loop_
_entity_poly.entity_id
_entity_poly.type
_entity_poly.pdbx_seq_one_letter_code
_entity_poly.pdbx_strand_id
1 'polypeptide(L)'
;MPQYRVDSEHIQSSSAAVRSSIEQIRQAVQGMYANLEGLQSVWSGSASSQFAGVIQQWRAAQQQMDASLEAIGQSLTQASAVYADAEAQASRLFTLS
;
A
#
# COMPACT_ATOMS: atom_id res chain seq x y z
N MET A 1 -20.08 -16.43 24.45
CA MET A 1 -18.71 -16.08 24.01
C MET A 1 -18.79 -15.42 22.62
N PRO A 2 -18.45 -14.13 22.46
CA PRO A 2 -18.55 -13.41 21.17
C PRO A 2 -17.21 -12.90 20.57
N GLN A 3 -16.04 -13.23 21.12
CA GLN A 3 -14.77 -12.54 20.78
C GLN A 3 -14.20 -12.80 19.37
N TYR A 4 -14.31 -14.01 18.80
CA TYR A 4 -13.60 -14.35 17.55
C TYR A 4 -14.14 -13.63 16.29
N ARG A 5 -15.45 -13.39 16.23
CA ARG A 5 -16.11 -12.69 15.10
C ARG A 5 -15.77 -11.20 15.08
N VAL A 6 -15.71 -10.58 16.27
CA VAL A 6 -15.39 -9.16 16.43
C VAL A 6 -13.95 -8.87 15.97
N ASP A 7 -13.00 -9.77 16.28
CA ASP A 7 -11.60 -9.62 15.86
C ASP A 7 -11.43 -9.77 14.34
N SER A 8 -12.13 -10.73 13.72
CA SER A 8 -12.04 -11.01 12.28
C SER A 8 -12.59 -9.88 11.40
N GLU A 9 -13.76 -9.33 11.75
CA GLU A 9 -14.36 -8.18 11.03
C GLU A 9 -13.47 -6.94 11.17
N HIS A 10 -12.88 -6.72 12.35
CA HIS A 10 -11.97 -5.61 12.59
C HIS A 10 -10.68 -5.72 11.77
N ILE A 11 -10.10 -6.93 11.64
CA ILE A 11 -8.94 -7.20 10.78
C ILE A 11 -9.26 -6.95 9.30
N GLN A 12 -10.45 -7.38 8.84
CA GLN A 12 -10.85 -7.20 7.46
C GLN A 12 -11.07 -5.72 7.11
N SER A 13 -11.73 -4.98 8.00
CA SER A 13 -11.90 -3.52 7.90
C SER A 13 -10.56 -2.79 7.90
N SER A 14 -9.66 -3.13 8.84
CA SER A 14 -8.32 -2.55 8.91
C SER A 14 -7.50 -2.83 7.66
N SER A 15 -7.59 -4.05 7.11
CA SER A 15 -6.92 -4.43 5.87
C SER A 15 -7.46 -3.63 4.66
N ALA A 16 -8.77 -3.38 4.61
CA ALA A 16 -9.38 -2.55 3.58
C ALA A 16 -8.92 -1.09 3.69
N ALA A 17 -8.86 -0.55 4.91
CA ALA A 17 -8.36 0.81 5.17
C ALA A 17 -6.89 0.96 4.72
N VAL A 18 -6.02 0.00 5.04
CA VAL A 18 -4.62 0.04 4.60
C VAL A 18 -4.51 -0.07 3.07
N ARG A 19 -5.29 -0.92 2.41
CA ARG A 19 -5.32 -0.98 0.93
C ARG A 19 -5.73 0.37 0.32
N SER A 20 -6.72 1.05 0.89
CA SER A 20 -7.10 2.39 0.44
C SER A 20 -5.95 3.39 0.61
N SER A 21 -5.25 3.37 1.74
CA SER A 21 -4.08 4.22 1.97
C SER A 21 -2.95 3.95 0.98
N ILE A 22 -2.70 2.68 0.63
CA ILE A 22 -1.71 2.31 -0.40
C ILE A 22 -2.04 2.97 -1.74
N GLU A 23 -3.29 2.91 -2.18
CA GLU A 23 -3.71 3.52 -3.44
C GLU A 23 -3.61 5.06 -3.42
N GLN A 24 -3.96 5.70 -2.30
CA GLN A 24 -3.79 7.14 -2.13
C GLN A 24 -2.31 7.55 -2.20
N ILE A 25 -1.41 6.78 -1.57
CA ILE A 25 0.03 7.04 -1.63
C ILE A 25 0.54 6.91 -3.08
N ARG A 26 0.14 5.85 -3.79
CA ARG A 26 0.51 5.67 -5.21
C ARG A 26 0.09 6.85 -6.08
N GLN A 27 -1.13 7.35 -5.89
CA GLN A 27 -1.62 8.53 -6.60
C GLN A 27 -0.80 9.78 -6.27
N ALA A 28 -0.48 10.01 -4.99
CA ALA A 28 0.34 11.15 -4.58
C ALA A 28 1.75 11.08 -5.17
N VAL A 29 2.36 9.89 -5.20
CA VAL A 29 3.69 9.65 -5.79
C VAL A 29 3.67 9.92 -7.29
N GLN A 30 2.66 9.45 -8.02
CA GLN A 30 2.50 9.74 -9.45
C GLN A 30 2.30 11.24 -9.70
N GLY A 31 1.49 11.91 -8.87
CA GLY A 31 1.28 13.36 -8.95
C GLY A 31 2.57 14.16 -8.73
N MET A 32 3.41 13.73 -7.79
CA MET A 32 4.71 14.36 -7.56
C MET A 32 5.64 14.25 -8.77
N TYR A 33 5.64 13.11 -9.47
CA TYR A 33 6.41 12.94 -10.70
C TYR A 33 5.99 13.95 -11.79
N ALA A 34 4.68 14.10 -12.02
CA ALA A 34 4.15 15.07 -12.97
C ALA A 34 4.51 16.52 -12.59
N ASN A 35 4.45 16.86 -11.29
CA ASN A 35 4.86 18.18 -10.80
C ASN A 35 6.35 18.44 -11.06
N LEU A 36 7.21 17.45 -10.84
CA LEU A 36 8.64 17.57 -11.10
C LEU A 36 8.95 17.71 -12.60
N GLU A 37 8.27 16.96 -13.48
CA GLU A 37 8.41 17.15 -14.94
C GLU A 37 7.95 18.55 -15.38
N GLY A 38 6.83 19.02 -14.83
CA GLY A 38 6.35 20.38 -15.08
C GLY A 38 7.37 21.43 -14.67
N LEU A 39 7.96 21.29 -13.48
CA LEU A 39 9.02 22.17 -13.02
C LEU A 39 10.25 22.10 -13.92
N GLN A 40 10.71 20.92 -14.33
CA GLN A 40 11.88 20.77 -15.20
C GLN A 40 11.78 21.62 -16.48
N SER A 41 10.58 21.71 -17.06
CA SER A 41 10.34 22.49 -18.28
C SER A 41 10.59 23.99 -18.12
N VAL A 42 10.57 24.51 -16.89
CA VAL A 42 10.75 25.93 -16.55
C VAL A 42 12.24 26.27 -16.33
N TRP A 43 13.06 25.28 -15.95
CA TRP A 43 14.46 25.50 -15.59
C TRP A 43 15.34 25.45 -16.85
N SER A 44 16.06 26.54 -17.14
CA SER A 44 17.00 26.63 -18.26
C SER A 44 18.46 26.69 -17.79
N GLY A 45 19.39 26.41 -18.71
CA GLY A 45 20.83 26.46 -18.42
C GLY A 45 21.32 25.40 -17.44
N SER A 46 22.36 25.71 -16.67
CA SER A 46 23.01 24.78 -15.73
C SER A 46 22.07 24.25 -14.64
N ALA A 47 21.01 25.00 -14.33
CA ALA A 47 20.02 24.65 -13.33
C ALA A 47 19.11 23.50 -13.79
N SER A 48 18.90 23.34 -15.10
CA SER A 48 18.18 22.19 -15.70
C SER A 48 18.90 20.86 -15.47
N SER A 49 20.23 20.85 -15.61
CA SER A 49 21.07 19.67 -15.37
C SER A 49 21.03 19.22 -13.92
N GLN A 50 21.12 20.16 -12.97
CA GLN A 50 21.01 19.86 -11.54
C GLN A 50 19.62 19.32 -11.18
N PHE A 51 18.57 19.88 -11.78
CA PHE A 51 17.20 19.43 -11.54
C PHE A 51 16.92 18.03 -12.11
N ALA A 52 17.57 17.64 -13.21
CA ALA A 52 17.51 16.27 -13.71
C ALA A 52 18.01 15.26 -12.66
N GLY A 53 19.01 15.61 -11.85
CA GLY A 53 19.46 14.80 -10.72
C GLY A 53 18.39 14.60 -9.64
N VAL A 54 17.62 15.65 -9.34
CA VAL A 54 16.48 15.58 -8.40
C VAL A 54 15.41 14.62 -8.92
N ILE A 55 15.10 14.65 -10.22
CA ILE A 55 14.14 13.74 -10.84
C ILE A 55 14.62 12.28 -10.75
N GLN A 56 15.91 12.02 -10.98
CA GLN A 56 16.46 10.67 -10.84
C GLN A 56 16.39 10.17 -9.40
N GLN A 57 16.73 11.00 -8.43
CA GLN A 57 16.61 10.66 -7.01
C GLN A 57 15.15 10.37 -6.62
N TRP A 58 14.21 11.17 -7.12
CA TRP A 58 12.80 10.93 -6.92
C TRP A 58 12.33 9.60 -7.51
N ARG A 59 12.74 9.25 -8.74
CA ARG A 59 12.40 7.95 -9.36
C ARG A 59 12.90 6.77 -8.52
N ALA A 60 14.11 6.85 -7.98
CA ALA A 60 14.65 5.82 -7.10
C ALA A 60 13.83 5.69 -5.80
N ALA A 61 13.45 6.81 -5.19
CA ALA A 61 12.60 6.83 -4.00
C ALA A 61 11.20 6.24 -4.28
N GLN A 62 10.60 6.56 -5.45
CA GLN A 62 9.34 5.98 -5.91
C GLN A 62 9.45 4.45 -5.99
N GLN A 63 10.48 3.91 -6.64
CA GLN A 63 10.65 2.46 -6.78
C GLN A 63 10.74 1.75 -5.44
N GLN A 64 11.47 2.33 -4.48
CA GLN A 64 11.56 1.79 -3.13
C GLN A 64 10.21 1.83 -2.41
N MET A 65 9.43 2.89 -2.60
CA MET A 65 8.11 3.02 -2.02
C MET A 65 7.13 2.00 -2.62
N ASP A 66 7.11 1.84 -3.94
CA ASP A 66 6.26 0.87 -4.62
C ASP A 66 6.53 -0.56 -4.14
N ALA A 67 7.79 -0.95 -4.02
CA ALA A 67 8.18 -2.25 -3.47
C ALA A 67 7.70 -2.45 -2.01
N SER A 68 7.78 -1.39 -1.20
CA SER A 68 7.34 -1.43 0.20
C SER A 68 5.82 -1.58 0.31
N LEU A 69 5.06 -0.83 -0.51
CA LEU A 69 3.60 -0.90 -0.56
C LEU A 69 3.12 -2.26 -1.08
N GLU A 70 3.81 -2.83 -2.07
CA GLU A 70 3.52 -4.18 -2.56
C GLU A 70 3.71 -5.23 -1.46
N ALA A 71 4.84 -5.20 -0.74
CA ALA A 71 5.11 -6.11 0.36
C ALA A 71 4.06 -6.03 1.47
N ILE A 72 3.59 -4.81 1.80
CA ILE A 72 2.48 -4.60 2.75
C ILE A 72 1.18 -5.22 2.21
N GLY A 73 0.85 -4.95 0.95
CA GLY A 73 -0.36 -5.49 0.32
C GLY A 73 -0.40 -7.02 0.28
N GLN A 74 0.73 -7.66 -0.02
CA GLN A 74 0.89 -9.12 0.01
C GLN A 74 0.71 -9.65 1.43
N SER A 75 1.37 -9.03 2.42
CA SER A 75 1.28 -9.44 3.84
C SER A 75 -0.14 -9.37 4.37
N LEU A 76 -0.89 -8.29 4.05
CA LEU A 76 -2.29 -8.14 4.46
C LEU A 76 -3.21 -9.16 3.81
N THR A 77 -2.95 -9.50 2.55
CA THR A 77 -3.72 -10.52 1.83
C THR A 77 -3.50 -11.90 2.43
N GLN A 78 -2.25 -12.23 2.76
CA GLN A 78 -1.93 -13.48 3.43
C GLN A 78 -2.53 -13.55 4.84
N ALA A 79 -2.43 -12.49 5.64
CA ALA A 79 -3.07 -12.41 6.95
C ALA A 79 -4.59 -12.62 6.84
N SER A 80 -5.25 -11.92 5.90
CA SER A 80 -6.69 -12.06 5.67
C SER A 80 -7.10 -13.51 5.36
N ALA A 81 -6.30 -14.23 4.56
CA ALA A 81 -6.56 -15.64 4.22
C ALA A 81 -6.43 -16.57 5.43
N VAL A 82 -5.40 -16.37 6.27
CA VAL A 82 -5.19 -17.16 7.49
C VAL A 82 -6.36 -17.01 8.46
N TYR A 83 -6.84 -15.78 8.69
CA TYR A 83 -7.98 -15.54 9.57
C TYR A 83 -9.29 -16.14 9.02
N ALA A 84 -9.54 -16.02 7.71
CA ALA A 84 -10.71 -16.60 7.09
C ALA A 84 -10.74 -18.14 7.21
N ASP A 85 -9.59 -18.79 7.05
CA ASP A 85 -9.46 -20.23 7.23
C ASP A 85 -9.65 -20.66 8.68
N ALA A 86 -9.05 -19.94 9.64
CA ALA A 86 -9.20 -20.21 11.06
C ALA A 86 -10.68 -20.13 11.51
N GLU A 87 -11.42 -19.12 11.06
CA GLU A 87 -12.86 -18.99 11.33
C GLU A 87 -13.67 -20.15 10.73
N ALA A 88 -13.36 -20.54 9.48
CA ALA A 88 -14.03 -21.67 8.82
C ALA A 88 -13.79 -22.99 9.58
N GLN A 89 -12.57 -23.22 10.08
CA GLN A 89 -12.25 -24.37 10.91
C GLN A 89 -13.02 -24.33 12.24
N ALA A 90 -13.03 -23.19 12.94
CA ALA A 90 -13.74 -23.02 14.19
C ALA A 90 -15.25 -23.27 14.03
N SER A 91 -15.88 -22.73 12.98
CA SER A 91 -17.30 -22.93 12.70
C SER A 91 -17.65 -24.41 12.51
N ARG A 92 -16.78 -25.20 11.87
CA ARG A 92 -17.03 -26.64 11.64
C ARG A 92 -17.08 -27.44 12.94
N LEU A 93 -16.26 -27.07 13.94
CA LEU A 93 -16.23 -27.74 15.24
C LEU A 93 -17.57 -27.64 15.98
N PHE A 94 -18.28 -26.53 15.80
CA PHE A 94 -19.60 -26.31 16.43
C PHE A 94 -20.78 -26.88 15.63
N THR A 95 -20.58 -27.27 14.36
CA THR A 95 -21.61 -27.94 13.54
C THR A 95 -21.56 -29.47 13.60
N LEU A 96 -20.49 -30.03 14.19
CA LEU A 96 -20.29 -31.47 14.39
C LEU A 96 -20.85 -31.99 15.74
N SER A 97 -21.53 -31.13 16.49
CA SER A 97 -22.27 -31.43 17.72
C SER A 97 -23.76 -31.18 17.51
#